data_AF-A0A7W4I882-F1
#
_entry.id   AF-A0A7W4I882-F1
#
_cell.length_a   1.000
_cell.length_b   1.000
_cell.length_c   1.000
_cell.angle_alpha   90.00
_cell.angle_beta   90.00
_cell.angle_gamma   90.00
#
_symmetry.space_group_name_H-M   'P 1'
#
loop_
_entity.id
_entity.type
_entity.pdbx_description
1 polymer ?
#
loop_
_entity_poly.entity_id
_entity_poly.type
_entity_poly.pdbx_seq_one_letter_code
_entity_poly.pdbx_strand_id
1 'polypeptide(L)'
;MAVSITRRLALAAPLVAWPISNAWAHGDIQARLQELESRSGGRLGVAILDTATGRLIGNRVNERFAMCSTCKALVVAFVLSRIDRNEEWLNRRVTC
;
A
#
# COMPACT_ATOMS: atom_id res chain seq x y z
N MET A 1 63.53 -1.21 -21.70
CA MET A 1 63.25 -2.25 -20.69
C MET A 1 61.73 -2.40 -20.60
N ALA A 2 61.24 -3.63 -20.69
CA ALA A 2 59.92 -3.96 -21.24
C ALA A 2 58.71 -3.60 -20.34
N VAL A 3 57.64 -3.18 -21.00
CA VAL A 3 56.27 -3.07 -20.47
C VAL A 3 55.74 -4.49 -20.25
N SER A 4 55.37 -4.83 -19.01
CA SER A 4 54.57 -6.03 -18.70
C SER A 4 53.23 -5.61 -18.12
N ILE A 5 52.29 -5.27 -19.00
CA ILE A 5 50.88 -5.06 -18.64
C ILE A 5 50.21 -6.44 -18.58
N THR A 6 50.01 -6.93 -17.35
CA THR A 6 49.36 -8.21 -17.09
C THR A 6 47.86 -8.12 -17.41
N ARG A 7 47.45 -8.96 -18.35
CA ARG A 7 46.21 -8.89 -19.13
C ARG A 7 44.98 -9.56 -18.48
N ARG A 8 44.85 -9.61 -17.14
CA ARG A 8 43.98 -10.63 -16.50
C ARG A 8 42.95 -10.26 -15.44
N LEU A 9 42.69 -9.01 -15.07
CA LEU A 9 41.54 -8.70 -14.19
C LEU A 9 40.83 -7.41 -14.62
N ALA A 10 40.32 -7.42 -15.85
CA ALA A 10 39.17 -6.60 -16.22
C ALA A 10 37.90 -7.34 -15.82
N LEU A 11 36.86 -6.60 -15.46
CA LEU A 11 35.51 -7.01 -15.03
C LEU A 11 35.26 -7.02 -13.51
N ALA A 12 35.30 -5.84 -12.90
CA ALA A 12 34.29 -5.45 -11.92
C ALA A 12 33.53 -4.26 -12.53
N ALA A 13 32.51 -4.57 -13.32
CA ALA A 13 31.58 -3.56 -13.84
C ALA A 13 30.90 -2.87 -12.66
N PRO A 14 30.61 -1.56 -12.73
CA PRO A 14 29.85 -0.90 -11.69
C PRO A 14 28.49 -1.60 -11.61
N LEU A 15 28.12 -2.04 -10.41
CA LEU A 15 26.74 -2.38 -10.11
C LEU A 15 25.90 -1.20 -10.58
N VAL A 16 25.10 -1.45 -11.62
CA VAL A 16 24.18 -0.49 -12.22
C VAL A 16 23.42 0.15 -11.06
N ALA A 17 23.78 1.39 -10.74
CA ALA A 17 22.96 2.26 -9.95
C ALA A 17 21.70 2.49 -10.79
N TRP A 18 20.72 1.61 -10.63
CA TRP A 18 19.38 1.87 -11.10
C TRP A 18 18.91 3.04 -10.25
N PRO A 19 18.68 4.24 -10.81
CA PRO A 19 17.90 5.21 -10.06
C PRO A 19 16.53 4.56 -9.97
N ILE A 20 16.12 4.11 -8.79
CA ILE A 20 14.70 3.93 -8.50
C ILE A 20 14.15 5.35 -8.49
N SER A 21 13.91 5.90 -9.68
CA SER A 21 13.13 7.11 -9.84
C SER A 21 11.69 6.74 -9.53
N ASN A 22 11.35 6.62 -8.24
CA ASN A 22 9.98 6.63 -7.76
C ASN A 22 9.42 8.06 -7.83
N ALA A 23 9.57 8.70 -8.99
CA ALA A 23 8.84 9.87 -9.37
C ALA A 23 7.53 9.42 -10.00
N TRP A 24 6.72 8.65 -9.26
CA TRP A 24 5.29 8.87 -9.35
C TRP A 24 5.13 10.36 -9.07
N ALA A 25 4.66 11.15 -10.02
CA ALA A 25 4.42 12.57 -9.82
C ALA A 25 3.34 12.73 -8.74
N HIS A 26 3.72 12.70 -7.46
CA HIS A 26 2.81 12.82 -6.32
C HIS A 26 2.09 14.15 -6.28
N GLY A 27 2.60 15.12 -7.03
CA GLY A 27 1.97 16.43 -7.23
C GLY A 27 0.58 16.37 -7.85
N ASP A 28 0.16 15.28 -8.49
CA ASP A 28 -1.16 15.21 -9.15
C ASP A 28 -2.23 14.46 -8.32
N ILE A 29 -1.89 13.41 -7.56
CA ILE A 29 -2.91 12.55 -6.91
C ILE A 29 -3.80 13.33 -5.96
N GLN A 30 -3.23 14.18 -5.11
CA GLN A 30 -4.02 14.95 -4.14
C GLN A 30 -4.94 15.97 -4.83
N ALA A 31 -4.46 16.62 -5.90
CA ALA A 31 -5.24 17.56 -6.69
C ALA A 31 -6.42 16.85 -7.38
N ARG A 32 -6.19 15.66 -7.96
CA ARG A 32 -7.25 14.83 -8.57
C ARG A 32 -8.29 14.38 -7.55
N LEU A 33 -7.88 14.03 -6.34
CA LEU A 33 -8.82 13.66 -5.27
C LEU A 33 -9.69 14.85 -4.85
N GLN A 34 -9.12 16.05 -4.77
CA GLN A 34 -9.87 17.28 -4.51
C GLN A 34 -10.82 17.65 -5.66
N GLU A 35 -10.39 17.47 -6.91
CA GLU A 35 -11.23 17.63 -8.09
C GLU A 35 -12.40 16.63 -8.09
N LEU A 36 -12.15 15.38 -7.71
CA LEU A 36 -13.19 14.36 -7.60
C LEU A 36 -14.18 14.68 -6.48
N GLU A 37 -13.68 15.14 -5.34
CA GLU A 37 -14.51 15.59 -4.23
C GLU A 37 -15.46 16.71 -4.67
N SER A 38 -14.93 17.77 -5.31
CA SER A 38 -15.74 18.92 -5.75
C SER A 38 -16.81 18.52 -6.76
N ARG A 39 -16.48 17.60 -7.69
CA ARG A 39 -17.42 17.06 -8.67
C ARG A 39 -18.49 16.15 -8.06
N SER A 40 -18.21 15.51 -6.93
CA SER A 40 -19.14 14.56 -6.30
C SER A 40 -20.34 15.24 -5.62
N GLY A 41 -20.22 16.54 -5.28
CA GLY A 41 -21.23 17.25 -4.48
C GLY A 41 -21.29 16.79 -3.02
N GLY A 42 -20.36 15.95 -2.58
CA GLY A 42 -20.27 15.40 -1.22
C GLY A 42 -18.88 15.52 -0.63
N ARG A 43 -18.60 14.70 0.39
CA ARG A 43 -17.28 14.59 1.04
C ARG A 43 -16.61 13.29 0.63
N LEU A 44 -15.33 13.37 0.26
CA LEU A 44 -14.55 12.23 -0.20
C LEU A 44 -13.33 12.00 0.70
N GLY A 45 -13.31 10.87 1.40
CA GLY A 45 -12.15 10.37 2.13
C GLY A 45 -11.44 9.26 1.36
N VAL A 46 -10.14 9.37 1.17
CA VAL A 46 -9.31 8.37 0.48
C VAL A 46 -8.01 8.21 1.24
N ALA A 47 -7.59 6.97 1.47
CA ALA A 47 -6.29 6.62 2.05
C ALA A 47 -5.66 5.51 1.20
N ILE A 48 -4.44 5.76 0.70
CA ILE A 48 -3.69 4.84 -0.15
C ILE A 48 -2.34 4.61 0.53
N LEU A 49 -2.10 3.37 0.94
CA LEU A 49 -0.84 2.94 1.53
C LEU A 49 -0.02 2.18 0.48
N ASP A 50 1.15 2.71 0.15
CA ASP A 50 2.19 1.95 -0.52
C ASP A 50 2.80 0.96 0.48
N THR A 51 2.49 -0.32 0.32
CA THR A 51 2.92 -1.38 1.25
C THR A 51 4.41 -1.72 1.13
N ALA A 52 5.09 -1.31 0.06
CA ALA A 52 6.53 -1.51 -0.10
C ALA A 52 7.34 -0.42 0.62
N THR A 53 6.86 0.82 0.60
CA THR A 53 7.57 1.97 1.19
C THR A 53 6.97 2.46 2.51
N GLY A 54 5.79 2.00 2.88
CA GLY A 54 5.03 2.48 4.05
C GLY A 54 4.41 3.87 3.86
N ARG A 55 4.49 4.43 2.65
CA ARG A 55 4.06 5.80 2.39
C ARG A 55 2.55 5.88 2.25
N LEU A 56 1.93 6.74 3.04
CA LEU A 56 0.50 7.03 2.99
C LEU A 56 0.24 8.33 2.21
N ILE A 57 -0.65 8.27 1.22
CA ILE A 57 -1.18 9.44 0.52
C ILE A 57 -2.70 9.39 0.57
N GLY A 58 -3.37 10.53 0.67
CA GLY A 58 -4.82 10.55 0.62
C GLY A 58 -5.45 11.89 0.93
N ASN A 59 -6.76 11.95 0.73
CA ASN A 59 -7.60 13.11 1.02
C ASN A 59 -8.42 12.85 2.29
N ARG A 60 -8.42 13.80 3.24
CA ARG A 60 -9.18 13.71 4.50
C ARG A 60 -8.94 12.44 5.31
N VAL A 61 -7.69 11.95 5.32
CA VAL A 61 -7.30 10.65 5.92
C VAL A 61 -7.63 10.50 7.41
N ASN A 62 -7.79 11.61 8.15
CA ASN A 62 -8.07 11.62 9.58
C ASN A 62 -9.52 12.00 9.93
N GLU A 63 -10.40 12.13 8.93
CA GLU A 63 -11.81 12.45 9.14
C GLU A 63 -12.67 11.19 9.28
N ARG A 64 -13.82 11.32 9.94
CA ARG A 64 -14.76 10.22 10.15
C ARG A 64 -15.76 10.11 9.00
N PHE A 65 -16.00 8.88 8.55
CA PHE A 65 -17.00 8.51 7.55
C PHE A 65 -17.89 7.37 8.08
N ALA A 66 -19.12 7.28 7.59
CA ALA A 66 -19.99 6.16 7.91
C ALA A 66 -19.41 4.87 7.32
N MET A 67 -19.20 3.85 8.16
CA MET A 67 -18.64 2.58 7.69
C MET A 67 -19.64 1.79 6.83
N CYS A 68 -20.95 1.94 7.09
CA CYS A 68 -21.98 1.14 6.44
C CYS A 68 -21.61 -0.36 6.53
N SER A 69 -21.62 -1.09 5.41
CA SER A 69 -21.24 -2.51 5.39
C SER A 69 -19.73 -2.77 5.48
N THR A 70 -18.86 -1.77 5.42
CA THR A 70 -17.39 -1.99 5.51
C THR A 70 -16.96 -2.44 6.90
N CYS A 71 -17.75 -2.17 7.94
CA CYS A 71 -17.50 -2.69 9.29
C CYS A 71 -17.49 -4.22 9.37
N LYS A 72 -18.18 -4.90 8.44
CA LYS A 72 -18.25 -6.36 8.38
C LYS A 72 -16.87 -7.00 8.23
N ALA A 73 -15.92 -6.33 7.57
CA ALA A 73 -14.55 -6.82 7.47
C ALA A 73 -13.91 -7.00 8.85
N LEU A 74 -14.09 -6.03 9.76
CA LEU A 74 -13.59 -6.12 11.14
C LEU A 74 -14.36 -7.15 11.96
N VAL A 75 -15.68 -7.24 11.78
CA VAL A 75 -16.52 -8.26 12.45
C VAL A 75 -16.08 -9.66 12.05
N VAL A 76 -15.84 -9.91 10.75
CA VAL A 76 -15.35 -11.19 10.24
C VAL A 76 -13.93 -11.46 10.75
N ALA A 77 -13.04 -10.48 10.74
CA ALA A 77 -11.69 -10.64 11.30
C ALA A 77 -11.73 -11.04 12.78
N PHE A 78 -12.66 -10.49 13.56
CA PHE A 78 -12.87 -10.90 14.95
C PHE A 78 -13.35 -12.35 15.07
N VAL A 79 -14.29 -12.78 14.22
CA VAL A 79 -14.74 -14.18 14.17
C VAL A 79 -13.59 -15.13 13.80
N LEU A 80 -12.77 -14.76 12.81
CA LEU A 80 -11.58 -15.54 12.43
C LEU A 80 -10.56 -15.62 13.58
N SER A 81 -10.32 -14.52 14.29
CA SER A 81 -9.46 -14.53 15.49
C SER A 81 -9.97 -15.46 16.59
N ARG A 82 -11.30 -15.63 16.73
CA ARG A 82 -11.87 -16.62 17.65
C ARG A 82 -11.64 -18.05 17.17
N ILE A 83 -11.68 -18.30 15.86
CA ILE A 83 -11.36 -19.61 15.28
C ILE A 83 -9.90 -19.96 15.57
N ASP A 84 -8.97 -19.03 15.39
CA ASP A 84 -7.54 -19.25 15.71
C ASP A 84 -7.31 -19.63 17.19
N ARG A 85 -8.18 -19.15 18.09
CA ARG A 85 -8.16 -19.47 19.52
C ARG A 85 -8.97 -20.72 19.89
N ASN A 86 -9.52 -21.44 18.91
CA ASN A 86 -10.43 -22.58 19.11
C ASN A 86 -11.70 -22.22 19.90
N GLU A 87 -12.19 -20.98 19.79
CA GLU A 87 -13.40 -20.47 20.45
C GLU A 87 -14.62 -20.41 19.50
N GLU A 88 -14.44 -20.76 18.23
CA GLU A 88 -15.48 -20.72 17.18
C GLU A 88 -15.10 -21.66 16.03
N TRP A 89 -16.08 -22.08 15.22
CA TRP A 89 -15.88 -22.97 14.07
C TRP A 89 -16.55 -22.44 12.80
N LEU A 90 -15.83 -22.44 11.67
CA LEU A 90 -16.35 -21.98 10.37
C LEU A 90 -17.58 -22.76 9.89
N ASN A 91 -17.67 -24.04 10.24
CA ASN A 91 -18.76 -24.93 9.86
C ASN A 91 -19.93 -24.92 10.86
N ARG A 92 -19.88 -24.08 11.91
CA ARG A 92 -21.02 -23.94 12.84
C ARG A 92 -22.20 -23.37 12.08
N ARG A 93 -23.29 -24.14 12.02
CA ARG A 93 -24.54 -23.67 11.41
C ARG A 93 -25.17 -22.61 12.31
N VAL A 94 -25.58 -21.50 11.70
CA VAL A 94 -26.40 -20.46 12.33
C VAL A 94 -27.82 -20.63 11.81
N THR A 95 -28.77 -20.87 12.71
CA THR A 95 -30.21 -20.93 12.41
C THR A 95 -30.91 -19.75 13.07
N CYS A 96 -32.02 -19.32 12.46
CA CYS A 96 -32.91 -18.28 12.98
C CYS A 96 -33.93 -18.83 13.97
#